data_AF-A0A7J9F454-F1
#
_entry.id   AF-A0A7J9F454-F1
#
_cell.length_a   1.000
_cell.length_b   1.000
_cell.length_c   1.000
_cell.angle_alpha   90.00
_cell.angle_beta   90.00
_cell.angle_gamma   90.00
#
_symmetry.space_group_name_H-M   'P 1'
#
loop_
_entity.id
_entity.type
_entity.pdbx_description
1 polymer ?
#
loop_
_entity_poly.entity_id
_entity_poly.type
_entity_poly.pdbx_seq_one_letter_code
_entity_poly.pdbx_strand_id
1 'polypeptide(L)'
;MSGFSQSIASSQNSRGTKRKWVLKEDVALVVYMVDLYNVGTYNADTGFKVGYLNELERMLEKVLPHAMLKAKPNLVSRIRTFKRDWAIVYDILSGKDNRDFRSSHWEKCSNSCRYC
;
A
#
# COMPACT_ATOMS: atom_id res chain seq x y z
N MET A 1 -30.74 -45.65 -8.84
CA MET A 1 -30.28 -44.30 -9.25
C MET A 1 -29.46 -43.74 -8.09
N SER A 2 -28.14 -43.87 -8.19
CA SER A 2 -27.18 -43.49 -7.15
C SER A 2 -27.00 -41.96 -7.11
N GLY A 3 -27.56 -41.32 -6.09
CA GLY A 3 -27.34 -39.90 -5.80
C GLY A 3 -25.98 -39.70 -5.15
N PHE A 4 -25.04 -39.11 -5.89
CA PHE A 4 -23.75 -38.66 -5.38
C PHE A 4 -23.95 -37.50 -4.41
N SER A 5 -23.64 -37.69 -3.13
CA SER A 5 -23.42 -36.61 -2.18
C SER A 5 -22.08 -35.94 -2.48
N GLN A 6 -22.10 -34.82 -3.22
CA GLN A 6 -20.93 -33.97 -3.32
C GLN A 6 -20.84 -33.10 -2.07
N SER A 7 -19.91 -33.46 -1.18
CA SER A 7 -19.46 -32.57 -0.11
C SER A 7 -18.83 -31.33 -0.73
N ILE A 8 -19.42 -30.16 -0.51
CA ILE A 8 -18.71 -28.89 -0.69
C ILE A 8 -17.72 -28.80 0.45
N ALA A 9 -16.54 -29.37 0.24
CA ALA A 9 -15.37 -29.06 1.04
C ALA A 9 -15.05 -27.58 0.77
N SER A 10 -15.55 -26.69 1.63
CA SER A 10 -15.05 -25.32 1.68
C SER A 10 -13.56 -25.41 1.97
N SER A 11 -12.72 -25.16 0.97
CA SER A 11 -11.29 -24.95 1.15
C SER A 11 -11.15 -23.72 2.06
N GLN A 12 -11.07 -23.97 3.36
CA GLN A 12 -10.64 -22.98 4.33
C GLN A 12 -9.14 -22.78 4.10
N ASN A 13 -8.82 -21.99 3.08
CA ASN A 13 -7.57 -21.27 3.06
C ASN A 13 -7.54 -20.47 4.36
N SER A 14 -6.65 -20.83 5.28
CA SER A 14 -6.37 -20.12 6.52
C SER A 14 -5.81 -18.75 6.18
N ARG A 15 -6.70 -17.85 5.75
CA ARG A 15 -6.42 -16.43 5.62
C ARG A 15 -6.28 -15.92 7.05
N GLY A 16 -5.05 -15.94 7.55
CA GLY A 16 -4.68 -15.31 8.81
C GLY A 16 -5.35 -13.95 8.90
N THR A 17 -5.80 -13.60 10.11
CA THR A 17 -6.59 -12.40 10.38
C THR A 17 -5.87 -11.19 9.80
N LYS A 18 -6.36 -10.67 8.66
CA LYS A 18 -5.72 -9.52 8.00
C LYS A 18 -5.80 -8.35 8.97
N ARG A 19 -4.64 -7.83 9.38
CA ARG A 19 -4.54 -6.61 10.19
C ARG A 19 -5.40 -5.51 9.55
N LYS A 20 -6.28 -4.91 10.34
CA LYS A 20 -7.03 -3.72 9.95
C LYS A 20 -6.20 -2.49 10.28
N TRP A 21 -6.04 -1.60 9.30
CA TRP A 21 -5.49 -0.28 9.53
C TRP A 21 -6.55 0.58 10.22
N VAL A 22 -6.14 1.43 11.15
CA VAL A 22 -7.01 2.43 11.78
C VAL A 22 -6.70 3.82 11.26
N LEU A 23 -7.68 4.73 11.32
CA LEU A 23 -7.54 6.11 10.81
C LEU A 23 -6.32 6.83 11.39
N LYS A 24 -6.03 6.62 12.68
CA LYS A 24 -4.85 7.21 13.33
C LYS A 24 -3.54 6.79 12.67
N GLU A 25 -3.42 5.52 12.26
CA GLU A 25 -2.24 5.01 11.57
C GLU A 25 -2.13 5.58 10.17
N ASP A 26 -3.26 5.72 9.47
CA ASP A 26 -3.30 6.31 8.13
C ASP A 26 -2.86 7.77 8.11
N VAL A 27 -3.43 8.56 9.03
CA VAL A 27 -3.07 9.98 9.18
C VAL A 27 -1.59 10.11 9.51
N ALA A 28 -1.09 9.33 10.47
CA ALA A 28 0.34 9.35 10.82
C ALA A 28 1.23 8.99 9.64
N LEU A 29 0.88 7.94 8.89
CA LEU A 29 1.65 7.52 7.72
C LEU A 29 1.71 8.63 6.66
N VAL A 30 0.58 9.27 6.33
CA VAL A 30 0.56 10.37 5.36
C VAL A 30 1.38 11.56 5.84
N VAL A 31 1.24 11.96 7.11
CA VAL A 31 2.02 13.06 7.70
C VAL A 31 3.52 12.79 7.58
N TYR A 32 3.99 11.61 8.01
CA TYR A 32 5.42 11.30 7.96
C TYR A 32 5.96 11.13 6.54
N MET A 33 5.13 10.71 5.57
CA MET A 33 5.54 10.71 4.16
C MET A 33 5.76 12.12 3.63
N VAL A 34 4.91 13.08 4.02
CA VAL A 34 5.06 14.49 3.66
C VAL A 34 6.28 15.10 4.34
N ASP A 35 6.48 14.84 5.63
CA ASP A 35 7.66 15.31 6.37
C ASP A 35 8.95 14.78 5.75
N LEU A 36 8.99 13.49 5.40
CA LEU A 36 10.15 12.88 4.76
C LEU A 36 10.45 13.51 3.40
N TYR A 37 9.42 13.82 2.63
CA TYR A 37 9.56 14.51 1.34
C TYR A 37 10.10 15.93 1.51
N ASN A 38 9.60 16.67 2.50
CA ASN A 38 10.03 18.04 2.79
C ASN A 38 11.48 18.11 3.29
N VAL A 39 11.91 17.11 4.08
CA VAL A 39 13.31 16.99 4.52
C VAL A 39 14.25 16.76 3.32
N GLY A 40 13.77 16.11 2.25
CA GLY A 40 14.51 15.95 1.01
C GLY A 40 15.58 14.86 1.01
N THR A 41 16.04 14.42 2.19
CA THR A 41 17.11 13.41 2.33
C THR A 41 16.84 12.14 1.54
N TYR A 42 15.59 11.69 1.46
CA TYR A 42 15.22 10.46 0.76
C TYR A 42 14.57 10.69 -0.61
N ASN A 43 14.58 11.91 -1.15
CA ASN A 43 13.96 12.18 -2.44
C ASN A 43 14.78 11.62 -3.60
N ALA A 44 14.09 11.26 -4.67
CA ALA A 44 14.62 10.85 -5.97
C ALA A 44 13.74 11.48 -7.07
N ASP A 45 14.22 11.52 -8.31
CA ASP A 45 13.53 12.19 -9.44
C ASP A 45 12.08 11.74 -9.62
N THR A 46 11.78 10.47 -9.32
CA THR A 46 10.46 9.86 -9.47
C THR A 46 9.80 9.45 -8.16
N GLY A 47 10.34 9.88 -7.01
CA GLY A 47 9.76 9.57 -5.69
C GLY A 47 10.78 9.52 -4.57
N PHE A 48 10.90 8.35 -3.93
CA PHE A 48 11.84 8.15 -2.82
C PHE A 48 12.95 7.17 -3.19
N LYS A 49 14.17 7.43 -2.69
CA LYS A 49 15.33 6.55 -2.80
C LYS A 49 15.21 5.33 -1.88
N VAL A 50 16.07 4.34 -2.09
CA VAL A 50 16.14 3.13 -1.26
C VAL A 50 16.30 3.48 0.23
N GLY A 51 15.64 2.70 1.09
CA GLY A 51 15.70 2.86 2.54
C GLY A 51 14.64 3.79 3.16
N TYR A 52 13.87 4.54 2.36
CA TYR A 52 12.82 5.43 2.88
C TYR A 52 11.77 4.71 3.73
N LEU A 53 11.44 3.46 3.39
CA LEU A 53 10.49 2.64 4.15
C LEU A 53 10.99 2.31 5.56
N ASN A 54 12.30 2.10 5.72
CA ASN A 54 12.89 1.82 7.02
C ASN A 54 12.88 3.08 7.89
N GLU A 55 13.10 4.25 7.29
CA GLU A 55 12.99 5.52 8.01
C GLU A 55 11.54 5.82 8.41
N LEU A 56 10.57 5.57 7.52
CA LEU A 56 9.15 5.66 7.86
C LEU A 56 8.76 4.70 8.99
N GLU A 57 9.23 3.45 8.96
CA GLU A 57 9.03 2.50 10.06
C GLU A 57 9.57 3.07 11.38
N ARG A 58 10.81 3.58 11.38
CA ARG A 58 11.45 4.16 12.56
C ARG A 58 10.71 5.38 13.10
N MET A 59 10.20 6.26 12.24
CA MET A 59 9.41 7.43 12.64
C MET A 59 8.07 7.01 13.23
N LEU A 60 7.38 6.05 12.61
CA LEU A 60 6.10 5.54 13.08
C LEU A 60 6.22 4.74 14.37
N GLU A 61 7.28 3.97 14.56
CA GLU A 61 7.50 3.20 15.80
C GLU A 61 7.65 4.11 17.02
N LYS A 62 8.25 5.30 16.86
CA LYS A 62 8.35 6.29 17.95
C LYS A 62 7.00 6.83 18.40
N VAL A 63 6.05 6.99 17.47
CA VAL A 63 4.77 7.65 17.74
C VAL A 63 3.64 6.65 17.98
N LEU A 64 3.77 5.46 17.40
CA LEU A 64 2.82 4.36 17.46
C LEU A 64 3.54 3.05 17.83
N PRO A 65 4.22 2.96 18.99
CA PRO A 65 5.03 1.80 19.35
C PRO A 65 4.21 0.51 19.43
N HIS A 66 2.95 0.60 19.88
CA HIS A 66 2.06 -0.56 19.97
C HIS A 66 1.44 -0.97 18.63
N ALA A 67 1.61 -0.16 17.58
CA ALA A 67 1.09 -0.52 16.27
C ALA A 67 1.95 -1.61 15.63
N MET A 68 3.23 -1.78 15.95
CA MET A 68 4.07 -2.84 15.33
C MET A 68 4.02 -2.81 13.79
N LEU A 69 4.04 -1.61 13.19
CA LEU A 69 3.99 -1.42 11.74
C LEU A 69 5.36 -1.67 11.14
N LYS A 70 5.51 -2.77 10.38
CA LYS A 70 6.75 -3.09 9.68
C LYS A 70 6.79 -2.55 8.26
N ALA A 71 7.96 -2.09 7.81
CA ALA A 71 8.21 -1.64 6.44
C ALA A 71 7.66 -2.64 5.42
N LYS A 72 8.02 -3.92 5.59
CA LYS A 72 7.43 -5.06 4.90
C LYS A 72 6.77 -5.98 5.94
N PRO A 73 5.53 -6.46 5.71
CA PRO A 73 4.65 -6.18 4.58
C PRO A 73 3.74 -4.95 4.77
N ASN A 74 3.68 -4.35 5.96
CA ASN A 74 2.58 -3.45 6.33
C ASN A 74 2.62 -2.14 5.55
N LEU A 75 3.70 -1.36 5.66
CA LEU A 75 3.79 -0.03 5.03
C LEU A 75 3.71 -0.11 3.51
N VAL A 76 4.43 -1.05 2.89
CA VAL A 76 4.37 -1.29 1.44
C VAL A 76 2.93 -1.52 0.97
N SER A 77 2.18 -2.37 1.68
CA SER A 77 0.80 -2.67 1.31
C SER A 77 -0.13 -1.46 1.42
N ARG A 78 0.09 -0.60 2.42
CA ARG A 78 -0.75 0.57 2.66
C ARG A 78 -0.45 1.71 1.71
N ILE A 79 0.82 2.01 1.48
CA ILE A 79 1.25 3.00 0.49
C ILE A 79 0.74 2.63 -0.90
N ARG A 80 0.78 1.34 -1.27
CA ARG A 80 0.20 0.86 -2.53
C ARG A 80 -1.31 1.12 -2.62
N THR A 81 -2.01 1.05 -1.49
CA THR A 81 -3.45 1.34 -1.44
C THR A 81 -3.70 2.84 -1.59
N PHE A 82 -2.98 3.69 -0.85
CA PHE A 82 -3.06 5.15 -1.02
C PHE A 82 -2.77 5.62 -2.45
N LYS A 83 -1.77 5.04 -3.12
CA LYS A 83 -1.49 5.39 -4.52
C LYS A 83 -2.66 5.06 -5.46
N ARG A 84 -3.40 3.97 -5.21
CA ARG A 84 -4.60 3.62 -5.98
C ARG A 84 -5.76 4.55 -5.68
N ASP A 85 -6.01 4.83 -4.40
CA ASP A 85 -7.08 5.71 -3.97
C ASP A 85 -6.85 7.13 -4.51
N TRP A 86 -5.60 7.61 -4.45
CA TRP A 86 -5.20 8.89 -5.03
C TRP A 86 -5.35 8.93 -6.55
N ALA A 87 -5.02 7.85 -7.27
CA ALA A 87 -5.23 7.80 -8.71
C ALA A 87 -6.71 8.00 -9.07
N ILE A 88 -7.63 7.33 -8.36
CA ILE A 88 -9.08 7.49 -8.56
C ILE A 88 -9.50 8.95 -8.33
N VAL A 89 -9.06 9.56 -7.23
CA VAL A 89 -9.36 10.97 -6.92
C VAL A 89 -8.80 11.89 -8.00
N TYR A 90 -7.57 11.67 -8.43
CA TYR A 90 -6.91 12.45 -9.47
C TYR A 90 -7.64 12.32 -10.82
N ASP A 91 -8.15 11.15 -11.18
CA ASP A 91 -8.91 10.92 -12.40
C ASP A 91 -10.22 11.71 -12.40
N ILE A 92 -10.94 11.69 -11.26
CA ILE A 92 -12.15 12.50 -11.06
C ILE A 92 -11.83 14.00 -11.20
N LEU A 93 -10.75 14.46 -10.56
CA LEU A 93 -10.33 15.86 -10.62
C LEU A 93 -9.86 16.27 -12.03
N SER A 94 -9.28 15.36 -12.79
CA SER A 94 -8.76 15.61 -14.14
C SER A 94 -9.82 15.52 -15.23
N GLY A 95 -11.06 15.14 -14.91
CA GLY A 95 -12.16 15.02 -15.86
C GLY A 95 -11.93 13.95 -16.95
N LYS A 96 -11.08 12.95 -16.70
CA LYS A 96 -10.81 11.85 -17.65
C LYS A 96 -11.67 10.63 -17.32
N ASP A 97 -12.44 10.17 -18.31
CA ASP A 97 -13.27 8.97 -18.19
C ASP A 97 -12.41 7.68 -18.11
N ASN A 98 -12.74 6.86 -17.12
CA ASN A 98 -11.97 5.72 -16.58
C ASN A 98 -11.94 4.44 -17.45
N ARG A 99 -11.58 4.53 -18.73
CA ARG A 99 -11.45 3.31 -19.56
C ARG A 99 -10.01 2.84 -19.82
N ASP A 100 -9.03 3.75 -19.84
CA ASP A 100 -7.69 3.39 -20.34
C ASP A 100 -6.55 3.44 -19.30
N PHE A 101 -6.76 3.99 -18.11
CA PHE A 101 -5.67 4.07 -17.12
C PHE A 101 -5.39 2.74 -16.39
N ARG A 102 -6.27 1.74 -16.55
CA ARG A 102 -6.20 0.48 -15.79
C ARG A 102 -5.03 -0.43 -16.17
N SER A 103 -4.24 -0.16 -17.22
CA SER A 103 -3.29 -1.18 -17.69
C SER A 103 -1.87 -0.77 -18.11
N SER A 104 -1.53 0.49 -18.41
CA SER A 104 -0.27 0.75 -19.13
C SER A 104 0.82 1.51 -18.35
N HIS A 105 0.47 2.33 -17.35
CA HIS A 105 1.47 3.17 -16.66
C HIS A 105 1.90 2.60 -15.29
N TRP A 106 0.96 2.00 -14.55
CA TRP A 106 1.21 1.51 -13.19
C TRP A 106 2.08 0.24 -13.14
N GLU A 107 1.97 -0.67 -14.11
CA GLU A 107 2.82 -1.86 -14.15
C GLU A 107 4.31 -1.51 -14.38
N LYS A 108 4.60 -0.47 -15.16
CA LYS A 108 5.98 0.01 -15.36
C LYS A 108 6.57 0.58 -14.07
N CYS A 109 5.80 1.37 -13.31
CA CYS A 109 6.22 1.92 -12.02
C CYS A 109 6.29 0.86 -10.90
N SER A 110 5.34 -0.08 -10.85
CA SER A 110 5.31 -1.12 -9.82
C SER A 110 6.35 -2.23 -10.06
N ASN A 111 6.71 -2.53 -11.31
CA ASN A 111 7.77 -3.50 -11.63
C ASN A 111 9.18 -2.93 -11.43
N SER A 112 9.35 -1.60 -11.46
CA SER A 112 10.62 -0.95 -11.09
C SER A 112 10.97 -1.16 -9.61
N CYS A 113 9.98 -1.23 -8.70
CA CYS A 113 10.20 -1.59 -7.29
C CYS A 113 10.34 -3.10 -7.03
N ARG A 114 10.19 -3.96 -8.04
CA ARG A 114 10.34 -5.42 -7.87
C ARG A 114 11.81 -5.88 -8.01
N TYR A 115 12.69 -4.99 -8.45
CA TYR A 115 14.12 -5.26 -8.67
C TYR A 115 15.06 -4.33 -7.88
N CYS A 116 14.60 -3.76 -6.76
CA CYS A 116 15.44 -3.08 -5.76
C CYS A 116 15.19 -3.62 -4.36
#